data_AF-A0A7Y0X6X7-F1
#
_entry.id   AF-A0A7Y0X6X7-F1
#
_cell.length_a   1.000
_cell.length_b   1.000
_cell.length_c   1.000
_cell.angle_alpha   90.00
_cell.angle_beta   90.00
_cell.angle_gamma   90.00
#
_symmetry.space_group_name_H-M   'P 1'
#
loop_
_entity.id
_entity.type
_entity.pdbx_description
1 polymer ?
#
loop_
_entity_poly.entity_id
_entity_poly.type
_entity_poly.pdbx_seq_one_letter_code
_entity_poly.pdbx_strand_id
1 'polypeptide(L)' 'VSQPVNFTVAPVADIVADKATVVEDTPTIIKVLGNDTFEGDGKVVSLDANNGPANGTVSVNPDGSVTYTPNDNY' A
#
# COMPACT_ATOMS: atom_id res chain seq x y z
N VAL A 1 -44.71 -10.60 -24.06
CA VAL A 1 -44.54 -10.41 -22.60
C VAL A 1 -43.05 -10.23 -22.35
N SER A 2 -42.60 -9.16 -21.68
CA SER A 2 -41.20 -9.05 -21.23
C SER A 2 -41.15 -9.17 -19.72
N GLN A 3 -40.02 -9.63 -19.20
CA GLN A 3 -39.81 -9.82 -17.77
C GLN A 3 -38.45 -9.22 -17.41
N PRO A 4 -38.35 -8.41 -16.34
CA PRO A 4 -37.09 -7.80 -15.94
C PRO A 4 -36.15 -8.86 -15.35
N VAL A 5 -34.88 -8.78 -15.75
CA VAL A 5 -33.78 -9.55 -15.15
C VAL A 5 -32.97 -8.58 -14.30
N ASN A 6 -32.82 -8.90 -13.02
CA ASN A 6 -32.03 -8.12 -12.09
C ASN A 6 -30.67 -8.78 -11.88
N PHE A 7 -29.60 -8.00 -11.84
CA PHE A 7 -28.28 -8.41 -11.41
C PHE A 7 -27.66 -7.35 -10.51
N THR A 8 -26.74 -7.77 -9.65
CA THR A 8 -26.03 -6.92 -8.70
C THR A 8 -24.55 -6.99 -9.02
N VAL A 9 -23.89 -5.82 -9.01
CA VAL A 9 -22.43 -5.73 -9.08
C VAL A 9 -21.94 -5.33 -7.70
N ALA A 10 -21.06 -6.16 -7.13
CA ALA A 10 -20.41 -5.83 -5.86
C ALA A 10 -19.17 -4.96 -6.14
N PRO A 11 -18.91 -3.92 -5.33
CA PRO A 11 -17.63 -3.23 -5.39
C PRO A 11 -16.50 -4.17 -4.95
N VAL A 12 -15.34 -4.03 -5.57
CA VAL A 12 -14.09 -4.66 -5.13
C VAL A 12 -13.24 -3.55 -4.51
N ALA A 13 -12.55 -3.85 -3.41
CA ALA A 13 -11.64 -2.89 -2.80
C ALA A 13 -10.35 -2.85 -3.64
N ASP A 14 -9.96 -1.66 -4.08
CA ASP A 14 -8.77 -1.44 -4.89
C ASP A 14 -7.49 -1.49 -4.07
N ILE A 15 -7.52 -0.92 -2.87
CA ILE A 15 -6.37 -0.81 -1.97
C ILE A 15 -6.48 -1.83 -0.84
N VAL A 16 -5.44 -2.63 -0.66
CA VAL A 16 -5.34 -3.67 0.36
C VAL A 16 -4.22 -3.33 1.33
N ALA A 17 -4.53 -3.33 2.63
CA ALA A 17 -3.56 -2.96 3.65
C ALA A 17 -2.30 -3.83 3.62
N ASP A 18 -1.14 -3.19 3.65
CA ASP A 18 0.16 -3.84 3.68
C ASP A 18 0.63 -4.20 5.09
N LYS A 19 1.45 -5.24 5.17
CA LYS A 19 2.24 -5.56 6.35
C LYS A 19 3.59 -6.13 5.92
N ALA A 20 4.66 -5.66 6.55
CA ALA A 20 5.99 -6.20 6.39
C ALA A 20 6.60 -6.54 7.75
N THR A 21 7.47 -7.55 7.78
CA THR A 21 8.43 -7.77 8.86
C THR A 21 9.78 -7.34 8.34
N VAL A 22 10.49 -6.55 9.14
CA VAL A 22 11.79 -5.98 8.80
C VAL A 22 12.84 -6.55 9.74
N VAL A 23 14.09 -6.49 9.32
CA VAL A 23 15.24 -6.79 10.17
C VAL A 23 15.70 -5.47 10.77
N GLU A 24 16.04 -5.50 12.07
CA GLU A 24 16.60 -4.32 12.73
C GLU A 24 17.86 -3.82 12.01
N ASP A 25 18.09 -2.52 12.10
CA ASP A 25 19.26 -1.83 11.51
C ASP A 25 19.42 -2.02 9.99
N THR A 26 18.41 -2.56 9.30
CA THR A 26 18.47 -2.92 7.89
C THR A 26 17.35 -2.24 7.11
N PRO A 27 17.67 -1.28 6.23
CA PRO A 27 16.70 -0.70 5.33
C PRO A 27 16.00 -1.78 4.49
N THR A 28 14.68 -1.75 4.48
CA THR A 28 13.86 -2.73 3.76
C THR A 28 12.98 -2.03 2.73
N ILE A 29 13.01 -2.52 1.49
CA ILE A 29 12.13 -2.05 0.41
C ILE A 29 10.85 -2.90 0.42
N ILE A 30 9.71 -2.22 0.51
CA ILE A 30 8.37 -2.81 0.59
C ILE A 30 7.59 -2.41 -0.67
N LYS A 31 7.07 -3.42 -1.38
CA LYS A 31 6.24 -3.20 -2.58
C LYS A 31 4.76 -3.07 -2.19
N VAL A 32 4.36 -1.86 -1.80
CA VAL A 32 3.00 -1.57 -1.30
C VAL A 32 1.92 -1.68 -2.39
N LEU A 33 2.26 -1.47 -3.66
CA LEU A 33 1.31 -1.61 -4.77
C LEU A 33 1.11 -3.06 -5.23
N GLY A 34 1.75 -4.04 -4.58
CA GLY A 34 1.84 -5.41 -5.10
C GLY A 34 0.55 -6.24 -4.96
N ASN A 35 -0.29 -5.89 -3.99
CA ASN A 35 -1.58 -6.52 -3.68
C ASN A 35 -2.78 -5.62 -4.02
N ASP A 36 -2.53 -4.46 -4.61
CA ASP A 36 -3.55 -3.49 -5.01
C ASP A 36 -4.00 -3.70 -6.46
N THR A 37 -5.25 -3.35 -6.73
CA THR A 37 -5.82 -3.32 -8.09
C THR A 37 -6.29 -1.92 -8.42
N PHE A 38 -6.06 -1.47 -9.66
CA PHE A 38 -6.48 -0.16 -10.12
C PHE A 38 -7.05 -0.27 -11.53
N GLU A 39 -8.05 0.52 -11.85
CA GLU A 39 -8.64 0.58 -13.19
C GLU A 39 -7.73 1.29 -14.21
N GLY A 40 -6.66 1.97 -13.74
CA GLY A 40 -5.70 2.66 -14.59
C GLY A 40 -4.29 2.76 -14.01
N ASP A 41 -3.44 3.48 -14.73
CA ASP A 41 -1.99 3.55 -14.46
C ASP A 41 -1.59 4.68 -13.49
N GLY A 42 -2.53 5.56 -13.13
CA GLY A 42 -2.30 6.73 -12.26
C GLY A 42 -2.11 6.38 -10.79
N LYS A 43 -1.05 5.63 -10.47
CA LYS A 43 -0.74 5.17 -9.11
C LYS A 43 0.13 6.19 -8.40
N VAL A 44 -0.27 6.59 -7.19
CA VAL A 44 0.50 7.50 -6.34
C VAL A 44 0.58 6.91 -4.95
N VAL A 45 1.80 6.86 -4.40
CA VAL A 45 2.05 6.48 -3.02
C VAL A 45 2.47 7.72 -2.25
N SER A 46 1.82 7.94 -1.11
CA SER A 46 2.11 9.05 -0.21
C SER A 46 2.17 8.56 1.22
N LEU A 47 2.94 9.24 2.05
CA LEU A 47 3.03 8.94 3.48
C LEU A 47 2.07 9.83 4.26
N ASP A 48 1.44 9.26 5.27
CA ASP A 48 0.75 10.04 6.28
C ASP A 48 1.79 10.74 7.17
N ALA A 49 1.96 12.03 6.96
CA ALA A 49 2.91 12.84 7.72
C ALA A 49 2.54 12.95 9.20
N ASN A 50 1.30 12.68 9.59
CA ASN A 50 0.83 12.75 10.97
C ASN A 50 0.92 11.40 11.69
N ASN A 51 1.04 10.30 10.95
CA ASN A 51 0.96 8.94 11.47
C ASN A 51 2.08 8.03 10.93
N GLY A 52 3.31 8.55 10.92
CA GLY A 52 4.51 7.77 10.61
C GLY A 52 4.85 6.70 11.67
N PRO A 53 5.78 5.78 11.35
CA PRO A 53 6.19 4.75 12.29
C PRO A 53 6.93 5.33 13.50
N ALA A 54 6.77 4.69 14.66
CA ALA A 54 7.42 5.13 15.90
C ALA A 54 8.93 4.84 15.93
N ASN A 55 9.38 3.75 15.28
CA ASN A 55 10.74 3.21 15.43
C ASN A 55 11.55 3.21 14.12
N GLY A 56 11.36 4.23 13.29
CA GLY A 56 12.09 4.35 12.04
C GLY A 56 11.60 5.50 11.19
N THR A 57 12.06 5.53 9.96
CA THR A 57 11.62 6.49 8.94
C THR A 57 11.14 5.76 7.70
N VAL A 58 10.27 6.44 6.95
CA VAL A 58 9.73 5.92 5.70
C VAL A 58 9.97 6.95 4.61
N SER A 59 10.37 6.48 3.43
CA SER A 59 10.43 7.27 2.21
C SER A 59 9.76 6.53 1.05
N VAL A 60 9.11 7.30 0.16
CA VAL A 60 8.54 6.77 -1.07
C VAL A 60 9.61 6.84 -2.16
N ASN A 61 9.83 5.71 -2.84
CA ASN A 61 10.76 5.60 -3.95
C ASN A 61 10.09 6.00 -5.27
N PRO A 62 10.87 6.36 -6.32
CA PRO A 62 10.33 6.77 -7.61
C PRO A 62 9.45 5.71 -8.31
N ASP A 63 9.63 4.43 -7.98
CA ASP A 63 8.85 3.31 -8.52
C ASP A 63 7.55 3.04 -7.74
N GLY A 64 7.24 3.85 -6.72
CA GLY A 64 6.09 3.67 -5.85
C GLY A 64 6.29 2.61 -4.76
N SER A 65 7.46 1.97 -4.66
CA SER A 65 7.80 1.20 -3.47
C SER A 65 8.13 2.13 -2.31
N VAL A 66 8.17 1.57 -1.10
CA VAL A 66 8.45 2.29 0.13
C VAL A 66 9.70 1.73 0.79
N THR A 67 10.64 2.59 1.17
CA THR A 67 11.79 2.20 1.98
C THR A 67 11.50 2.50 3.44
N TYR A 68 11.51 1.47 4.29
CA TYR A 68 11.54 1.63 5.74
C TYR A 68 12.97 1.51 6.24
N THR A 69 13.43 2.48 7.02
CA THR A 69 14.72 2.45 7.72
C THR A 69 14.44 2.43 9.21
N PRO A 70 14.68 1.31 9.92
CA PRO A 70 14.56 1.27 11.36
C PRO A 70 15.52 2.27 12.02
N ASN A 71 15.17 2.75 13.22
CA ASN A 71 16.13 3.43 14.09
C ASN A 71 17.15 2.42 14.63
N ASP A 72 18.36 2.86 14.99
CA ASP A 72 19.37 1.98 15.56
C ASP A 72 18.84 1.17 16.76
N ASN A 73 19.02 -0.15 16.71
CA ASN A 73 18.55 -1.16 17.67
C ASN A 73 17.02 -1.35 17.76
N TYR A 74 16.30 -1.19 16.64
CA TYR A 74 14.84 -1.40 16.54
C TYR A 74 14.41 -2.19 15.30
#